data_AF-A0A0B4XRT2-F1
#
_entry.id   AF-A0A0B4XRT2-F1
#
_cell.length_a   1.000
_cell.length_b   1.000
_cell.length_c   1.000
_cell.angle_alpha   90.00
_cell.angle_beta   90.00
_cell.angle_gamma   90.00
#
_symmetry.space_group_name_H-M   'P 1'
#
loop_
_entity.id
_entity.type
_entity.pdbx_description
1 polymer ?
#
loop_
_entity_poly.entity_id
_entity_poly.type
_entity_poly.pdbx_seq_one_letter_code
_entity_poly.pdbx_strand_id
1 'polypeptide(L)' 'MKAVLPVLCLLLLTGCAVQPWVQPYERARLADPIMSRDRSPAASAYLKHVHESRERARGAEDGAGGGCGCS' A
#
# COMPACT_ATOMS: atom_id res chain seq x y z
N MET A 1 -22.92 18.76 28.50
CA MET A 1 -21.61 19.07 27.88
C MET A 1 -20.58 17.95 28.05
N LYS A 2 -20.44 17.31 29.22
CA LYS A 2 -19.47 16.21 29.45
C LYS A 2 -19.68 14.95 28.59
N ALA A 3 -20.92 14.68 28.16
CA ALA A 3 -21.28 13.51 27.37
C ALA A 3 -20.97 13.61 25.87
N VAL A 4 -20.57 14.79 25.36
CA VAL A 4 -20.29 14.97 23.92
C VAL A 4 -18.94 14.38 23.54
N LEU A 5 -17.95 14.50 24.42
CA LEU A 5 -16.59 14.00 24.22
C LEU A 5 -16.52 12.46 24.00
N PRO A 6 -17.16 11.60 24.82
CA PRO A 6 -17.11 10.16 24.62
C PRO A 6 -17.83 9.71 23.33
N VAL A 7 -18.90 10.41 22.94
CA VAL A 7 -19.66 10.11 21.70
C VAL A 7 -18.83 10.43 20.46
N LEU A 8 -18.07 11.53 20.47
CA LEU A 8 -17.18 11.88 19.37
C LEU A 8 -16.02 10.87 19.21
N CYS A 9 -15.45 10.39 20.31
CA CYS A 9 -14.43 9.35 20.27
C CYS A 9 -14.95 8.05 19.63
N LEU A 10 -16.16 7.60 19.97
CA LEU A 10 -16.74 6.38 19.43
C LEU A 10 -16.95 6.43 17.91
N LEU A 11 -17.31 7.60 17.36
CA LEU A 11 -17.50 7.79 15.92
C LEU A 11 -16.18 7.65 15.14
N LEU A 12 -15.06 8.11 15.70
CA LEU A 12 -13.73 8.04 15.06
C LEU A 12 -13.19 6.62 14.92
N LEU A 13 -13.65 5.67 15.75
CA LEU A 13 -13.22 4.26 15.69
C LEU A 13 -13.93 3.45 14.60
N THR A 14 -15.00 3.98 13.98
CA THR A 14 -15.80 3.23 12.99
C THR A 14 -15.11 3.04 11.64
N GLY A 15 -14.05 3.79 11.34
CA GLY A 15 -13.35 3.75 10.05
C GLY A 15 -12.65 2.42 9.72
N CYS A 16 -12.29 1.62 10.73
CA CYS A 16 -11.56 0.35 10.52
C CYS A 16 -12.45 -0.83 10.09
N ALA A 17 -13.77 -0.71 10.19
CA ALA A 17 -14.71 -1.80 9.93
C ALA A 17 -15.65 -1.54 8.73
N VAL A 18 -15.43 -0.46 7.97
CA VAL A 18 -16.30 -0.09 6.85
C VAL A 18 -16.06 -1.05 5.68
N GLN A 19 -17.04 -1.91 5.41
CA GLN A 19 -17.12 -2.71 4.19
C GLN A 19 -17.80 -1.91 3.06
N PRO A 20 -17.28 -1.99 1.82
CA PRO A 20 -16.37 -3.02 1.34
C PRO A 20 -14.91 -2.57 1.33
N TRP A 21 -14.02 -3.34 1.97
CA TRP A 21 -12.59 -3.19 1.70
C TRP A 21 -12.31 -3.63 0.26
N VAL A 22 -11.39 -2.95 -0.43
CA VAL A 22 -10.94 -3.37 -1.76
C VAL A 22 -10.31 -4.75 -1.65
N GLN A 23 -10.84 -5.71 -2.39
CA GLN A 23 -10.35 -7.08 -2.34
C GLN A 23 -8.90 -7.13 -2.86
N PRO A 24 -8.00 -7.98 -2.32
CA PRO A 24 -6.58 -7.95 -2.67
C PRO A 24 -6.31 -8.02 -4.19
N TYR A 25 -7.14 -8.75 -4.94
CA TYR A 25 -7.04 -8.89 -6.39
C TYR A 25 -7.63 -7.71 -7.19
N GLU A 26 -8.46 -6.87 -6.57
CA GLU A 26 -8.99 -5.65 -7.20
C GLU A 26 -8.01 -4.49 -7.11
N ARG A 27 -7.02 -4.56 -6.20
CA ARG A 27 -5.99 -3.52 -6.04
C ARG A 27 -5.17 -3.31 -7.31
N ALA A 28 -4.98 -4.35 -8.12
CA ALA A 28 -4.32 -4.25 -9.41
C ALA A 28 -5.08 -3.34 -10.40
N ARG A 29 -6.41 -3.20 -10.28
CA ARG A 29 -7.19 -2.27 -11.11
C ARG A 29 -7.13 -0.83 -10.62
N LEU A 30 -6.77 -0.62 -9.36
CA LEU A 30 -6.58 0.71 -8.77
C LEU A 30 -5.15 1.25 -9.03
N ALA A 31 -4.20 0.36 -9.29
CA ALA A 31 -2.79 0.66 -9.55
C ALA A 31 -2.56 1.11 -11.00
N ASP A 32 -2.87 2.37 -11.33
CA ASP A 32 -2.51 2.95 -12.62
C ASP A 32 -0.99 3.07 -12.83
N PRO A 33 -0.49 2.84 -14.05
CA PRO A 33 0.94 2.94 -14.36
C PRO A 33 1.51 4.35 -14.16
N ILE A 34 0.68 5.40 -14.19
CA ILE A 34 1.09 6.79 -13.87
C ILE A 34 1.45 6.97 -12.39
N MET A 35 0.93 6.15 -11.48
CA MET A 35 1.25 6.22 -10.06
C MET A 35 2.61 5.58 -9.73
N SER A 36 3.24 4.92 -10.70
CA SER A 36 4.61 4.41 -10.54
C SER A 36 5.56 5.53 -10.13
N ARG A 37 6.17 5.40 -8.94
CA ARG A 37 7.26 6.29 -8.51
C ARG A 37 8.51 6.12 -9.37
N ASP A 38 8.63 4.98 -10.03
CA ASP A 38 9.79 4.64 -10.83
C ASP A 38 9.68 5.17 -12.25
N ARG A 39 10.62 6.03 -12.63
CA ARG A 39 10.74 6.58 -13.99
C ARG A 39 11.32 5.56 -14.98
N SER A 40 12.08 4.58 -14.50
CA SER A 40 12.84 3.63 -15.31
C SER A 40 12.75 2.22 -14.71
N PRO A 41 11.58 1.55 -14.85
CA PRO A 41 11.31 0.29 -14.15
C PRO A 41 12.32 -0.82 -14.48
N ALA A 42 12.88 -0.83 -15.70
CA ALA A 42 13.90 -1.82 -16.09
C ALA A 42 15.22 -1.66 -15.33
N ALA A 43 15.69 -0.42 -15.12
CA ALA A 43 16.92 -0.16 -14.39
C ALA A 43 16.77 -0.47 -12.90
N SER A 44 15.61 -0.12 -12.34
CA SER A 44 15.33 -0.35 -10.93
C SER A 44 15.09 -1.82 -10.61
N ALA A 45 14.44 -2.58 -11.50
CA ALA A 45 14.34 -4.03 -11.36
C ALA A 45 15.71 -4.72 -11.33
N TYR A 46 16.66 -4.24 -12.13
CA TYR A 46 18.04 -4.74 -12.11
C TYR A 46 18.74 -4.45 -10.77
N LEU A 47 18.68 -3.21 -10.28
CA LEU A 47 19.29 -2.84 -9.00
C LEU A 47 18.65 -3.57 -7.82
N LYS A 48 17.32 -3.74 -7.85
CA LYS A 48 16.57 -4.54 -6.89
C LYS A 48 17.08 -5.98 -6.84
N HIS A 49 17.23 -6.63 -7.99
CA HIS A 49 17.76 -7.99 -8.05
C HIS A 49 19.17 -8.12 -7.45
N VAL A 50 20.04 -7.12 -7.69
CA VAL A 50 21.37 -7.05 -7.07
C VAL A 50 21.25 -6.91 -5.55
N HIS A 51 20.39 -6.03 -5.06
CA HIS A 51 20.20 -5.80 -3.62
C HIS A 51 19.63 -7.04 -2.92
N GLU A 52 18.59 -7.66 -3.47
CA GLU A 52 18.01 -8.92 -2.97
C GLU A 52 19.06 -10.03 -2.85
N SER A 53 19.97 -10.11 -3.83
CA SER A 53 21.05 -11.11 -3.85
C SER A 53 22.12 -10.84 -2.80
N ARG A 54 22.47 -9.57 -2.58
CA ARG A 54 23.51 -9.18 -1.61
C ARG A 54 23.01 -9.23 -0.17
N GLU A 55 21.80 -8.73 0.06
CA GLU A 55 21.24 -8.55 1.41
C GLU A 55 20.37 -9.71 1.87
N ARG A 56 20.19 -10.75 1.03
CA ARG A 56 19.24 -11.85 1.29
C ARG A 56 17.81 -11.38 1.59
N ALA A 57 17.42 -10.21 1.09
CA ALA A 57 16.14 -9.54 1.37
C ALA A 57 15.05 -9.85 0.33
N ARG A 58 14.99 -11.09 -0.17
CA ARG A 58 13.99 -11.47 -1.19
C ARG A 58 12.57 -11.24 -0.67
N GLY A 59 11.78 -10.47 -1.42
CA GLY A 59 10.37 -10.20 -1.10
C GLY A 59 10.12 -9.14 -0.04
N ALA A 60 11.14 -8.42 0.43
CA ALA A 60 10.99 -7.28 1.35
C ALA A 60 10.52 -5.99 0.66
N GLU A 61 10.38 -6.04 -0.65
CA GLU A 61 10.15 -4.87 -1.50
C GLU A 61 8.71 -4.81 -1.97
N ASP A 62 8.27 -3.61 -2.38
CA ASP A 62 6.89 -3.29 -2.75
C ASP A 62 6.20 -4.41 -3.57
N GLY A 63 4.99 -4.77 -3.14
CA GLY A 63 4.16 -5.78 -3.80
C GLY A 63 3.94 -5.45 -5.29
N ALA A 64 3.72 -6.49 -6.10
CA ALA A 64 3.58 -6.34 -7.55
C ALA A 64 2.39 -5.44 -7.94
N GLY A 65 2.64 -4.14 -8.12
CA GLY A 65 1.67 -3.12 -8.50
C GLY A 65 2.34 -1.74 -8.49
N GLY A 66 2.12 -0.94 -9.53
CA GLY A 66 2.64 0.42 -9.59
C GLY A 66 1.83 1.38 -8.71
N GLY A 67 2.50 2.21 -7.92
CA GLY A 67 1.83 3.18 -7.03
C GLY A 67 2.42 3.22 -5.63
N CYS A 68 2.13 4.28 -4.86
CA CYS A 68 2.21 4.20 -3.39
C CYS A 68 1.03 3.39 -2.78
N GLY A 69 0.34 2.63 -3.63
CA GLY A 69 -0.89 1.91 -3.32
C GLY A 69 -0.57 0.63 -2.57
N CYS A 70 -0.40 0.78 -1.26
CA CYS A 70 -0.43 -0.24 -0.21
C CYS A 70 -0.78 -1.66 -0.71
N SER A 71 0.20 -2.56 -0.66
CA SER A 71 0.00 -4.00 -0.53
C SER A 71 -0.63 -4.35 0.81
#